data_AF-A0A151F9U6-F1
#
_entry.id   AF-A0A151F9U6-F1
#
_cell.length_a   1.000
_cell.length_b   1.000
_cell.length_c   1.000
_cell.angle_alpha   90.00
_cell.angle_beta   90.00
_cell.angle_gamma   90.00
#
_symmetry.space_group_name_H-M   'P 1'
#
loop_
_entity.id
_entity.type
_entity.pdbx_description
1 polymer ?
#
loop_
_entity_poly.entity_id
_entity_poly.type
_entity_poly.pdbx_seq_one_letter_code
_entity_poly.pdbx_strand_id
1 'polypeptide(L)'
;MKESNGGDPIRGPKGKKTEKTGLEETEPKDEKIEAEKLESIYREYWEHARQCVNERIWFTNIYAIIVAAILVFLGGKGFSQPADFVSAFLLASFGLIASLVTFLMIIAVSLGYDHYIVDITMILYYWDKMEFYRRPGKPVTFRKVHRWFFEITIALFATLLVYYASQKTAFLGVFNEHWGVPVLTFFIVFVIIEVLYQCRWEKYSSQCARFKKALRYDFDGKYRKEWSKWFKDPRCGKKTITAEEIQKKVIEDAVERGILLPREKECCLCGKLDWIFWGIDLIYDAFYRIICCKPRKKEKSRKL
;
A
#
# COMPACT_ATOMS: atom_id res chain seq x y z
N MET A 1 -54.89 -51.83 33.80
CA MET A 1 -53.78 -51.49 34.73
C MET A 1 -53.79 -49.97 34.88
N LYS A 2 -54.45 -49.45 35.92
CA LYS A 2 -53.91 -49.18 37.29
C LYS A 2 -52.91 -48.01 37.27
N GLU A 3 -53.39 -46.82 37.65
CA GLU A 3 -53.12 -46.11 38.94
C GLU A 3 -52.05 -45.03 38.69
N SER A 4 -52.41 -43.75 38.54
CA SER A 4 -52.62 -42.74 39.59
C SER A 4 -51.50 -42.67 40.64
N ASN A 5 -50.81 -41.52 40.71
CA ASN A 5 -50.40 -40.77 41.91
C ASN A 5 -49.55 -39.58 41.42
N GLY A 6 -49.97 -38.33 41.65
CA GLY A 6 -49.76 -37.61 42.92
C GLY A 6 -48.45 -36.83 42.78
N GLY A 7 -48.41 -35.52 42.57
CA GLY A 7 -49.09 -34.50 43.35
C GLY A 7 -48.15 -34.05 44.46
N ASP A 8 -47.32 -33.03 44.20
CA ASP A 8 -46.71 -32.21 45.25
C ASP A 8 -46.56 -30.75 44.76
N PRO A 9 -47.20 -29.78 45.44
CA PRO A 9 -47.03 -28.36 45.14
C PRO A 9 -45.80 -27.84 45.88
N ILE A 10 -44.71 -27.60 45.16
CA ILE A 10 -43.53 -26.95 45.73
C ILE A 10 -43.87 -25.49 46.05
N ARG A 11 -44.08 -25.23 47.34
CA ARG A 11 -44.19 -23.91 47.97
C ARG A 11 -42.97 -23.05 47.62
N GLY A 12 -43.26 -21.84 47.15
CA GLY A 12 -42.27 -20.90 46.67
C GLY A 12 -41.31 -20.35 47.74
N PRO A 13 -40.12 -19.88 47.33
CA PRO A 13 -39.36 -18.91 48.09
C PRO A 13 -40.06 -17.55 47.99
N LYS A 14 -40.41 -17.01 49.15
CA LYS A 14 -40.94 -15.66 49.35
C LYS A 14 -40.09 -14.63 48.60
N GLY A 15 -40.78 -13.78 47.85
CA GLY A 15 -40.18 -12.71 47.07
C GLY A 15 -39.25 -11.85 47.92
N LYS A 16 -37.97 -11.87 47.54
CA LYS A 16 -37.06 -10.78 47.86
C LYS A 16 -37.51 -9.62 46.99
N LYS A 17 -38.06 -8.56 47.60
CA LYS A 17 -38.28 -7.28 46.94
C LYS A 17 -36.91 -6.82 46.42
N THR A 18 -36.65 -7.06 45.14
CA THR A 18 -35.58 -6.40 44.42
C THR A 18 -35.99 -4.94 44.35
N GLU A 19 -35.42 -4.16 45.25
CA GLU A 19 -35.36 -2.72 45.18
C GLU A 19 -35.00 -2.35 43.74
N LYS A 20 -35.99 -1.85 42.99
CA LYS A 20 -35.79 -1.26 41.68
C LYS A 20 -35.00 0.02 41.92
N THR A 21 -33.68 -0.12 41.98
CA THR A 21 -32.75 0.99 41.83
C THR A 21 -33.07 1.58 40.46
N GLY A 22 -33.68 2.76 40.47
CA GLY A 22 -33.83 3.59 39.27
C GLY A 22 -32.44 4.00 38.80
N LEU A 23 -31.76 3.10 38.10
CA LEU A 23 -30.72 3.46 37.17
C LEU A 23 -31.44 4.07 35.97
N GLU A 24 -31.53 5.39 36.03
CA GLU A 24 -31.94 6.27 34.95
C GLU A 24 -31.16 5.87 33.68
N GLU A 25 -31.89 5.32 32.69
CA GLU A 25 -31.43 5.02 31.33
C GLU A 25 -30.96 6.31 30.66
N THR A 26 -29.75 6.76 31.00
CA THR A 26 -29.08 7.92 30.39
C THR A 26 -28.13 7.51 29.27
N GLU A 27 -27.95 6.20 29.02
CA GLU A 27 -26.97 5.66 28.07
C GLU A 27 -27.33 5.61 26.56
N PRO A 28 -28.57 5.79 26.05
CA PRO A 28 -28.83 5.57 24.62
C PRO A 28 -28.46 6.74 23.69
N LYS A 29 -28.19 7.95 24.22
CA LYS A 29 -27.90 9.13 23.38
C LYS A 29 -26.43 9.24 22.97
N ASP A 30 -25.51 8.94 23.88
CA ASP A 30 -24.08 9.11 23.62
C ASP A 30 -23.55 8.04 22.65
N GLU A 31 -24.01 6.79 22.79
CA GLU A 31 -23.65 5.69 21.87
C GLU A 31 -24.08 5.97 20.43
N LYS A 32 -25.26 6.58 20.24
CA LYS A 32 -25.76 6.96 18.92
C LYS A 32 -24.89 8.05 18.27
N ILE A 33 -24.49 9.06 19.05
CA ILE A 33 -23.63 10.16 18.56
C ILE A 33 -22.26 9.61 18.15
N GLU A 34 -21.69 8.69 18.93
CA GLU A 34 -20.40 8.07 18.61
C GLU A 34 -20.48 7.20 17.34
N ALA A 35 -21.56 6.45 17.16
CA ALA A 35 -21.78 5.65 15.96
C ALA A 35 -21.88 6.51 14.69
N GLU A 36 -22.67 7.59 14.71
CA GLU A 36 -22.80 8.52 13.58
C GLU A 36 -21.46 9.18 13.24
N LYS A 37 -20.67 9.55 14.27
CA LYS A 37 -19.35 10.12 14.07
C LYS A 37 -18.39 9.12 13.40
N LEU A 38 -18.34 7.88 13.88
CA LEU A 38 -17.45 6.87 13.28
C LEU A 38 -17.89 6.48 11.86
N GLU A 39 -19.19 6.48 11.56
CA GLU A 39 -19.71 6.29 10.20
C GLU A 39 -19.24 7.39 9.25
N SER A 40 -19.26 8.64 9.71
CA SER A 40 -18.74 9.76 8.90
C SER A 40 -17.26 9.59 8.59
N ILE A 41 -16.46 9.18 9.59
CA ILE A 41 -15.02 8.90 9.45
C ILE A 41 -14.79 7.73 8.47
N TYR A 42 -15.55 6.64 8.62
CA TYR A 42 -15.49 5.50 7.73
C TYR A 42 -15.78 5.90 6.27
N ARG A 43 -16.82 6.70 6.05
CA ARG A 43 -17.22 7.18 4.73
C ARG A 43 -16.14 8.07 4.11
N GLU A 44 -15.54 8.97 4.88
CA GLU A 44 -14.44 9.83 4.44
C GLU A 44 -13.23 8.99 3.97
N TYR A 45 -12.79 8.01 4.76
CA TYR A 45 -11.70 7.12 4.36
C TYR A 45 -12.04 6.29 3.11
N TRP A 46 -13.30 5.85 2.98
CA TRP A 46 -13.76 5.14 1.79
C TRP A 46 -13.80 6.02 0.54
N GLU A 47 -14.19 7.29 0.68
CA GLU A 47 -14.13 8.30 -0.38
C GLU A 47 -12.67 8.55 -0.80
N HIS A 48 -11.74 8.72 0.13
CA HIS A 48 -10.31 8.86 -0.17
C HIS A 48 -9.72 7.63 -0.86
N ALA A 49 -10.03 6.42 -0.39
CA ALA A 49 -9.58 5.20 -1.04
C ALA A 49 -10.09 5.13 -2.50
N ARG A 50 -11.35 5.49 -2.75
CA ARG A 50 -11.91 5.57 -4.12
C ARG A 50 -11.24 6.65 -4.96
N GLN A 51 -10.96 7.81 -4.38
CA GLN A 51 -10.24 8.90 -5.04
C GLN A 51 -8.86 8.41 -5.52
N CYS A 52 -8.09 7.70 -4.70
CA CYS A 52 -6.82 7.12 -5.12
C CYS A 52 -6.96 6.14 -6.30
N VAL A 53 -8.05 5.37 -6.38
CA VAL A 53 -8.31 4.51 -7.55
C VAL A 53 -8.55 5.34 -8.79
N ASN A 54 -9.41 6.36 -8.69
CA ASN A 54 -9.75 7.23 -9.81
C ASN A 54 -8.52 7.99 -10.32
N GLU A 55 -7.72 8.54 -9.43
CA GLU A 55 -6.47 9.24 -9.76
C GLU A 55 -5.53 8.34 -10.55
N ARG A 56 -5.33 7.07 -10.15
CA ARG A 56 -4.49 6.13 -10.91
C ARG A 56 -4.99 5.92 -12.34
N ILE A 57 -6.31 5.77 -12.51
CA ILE A 57 -6.92 5.57 -13.84
C ILE A 57 -6.71 6.82 -14.69
N TRP A 58 -7.01 8.00 -14.15
CA TRP A 58 -6.83 9.28 -14.85
C TRP A 58 -5.38 9.51 -15.26
N PHE A 59 -4.42 9.34 -14.35
CA PHE A 59 -3.00 9.48 -14.66
C PHE A 59 -2.54 8.49 -15.72
N THR A 60 -2.99 7.23 -15.64
CA THR A 60 -2.64 6.22 -16.64
C THR A 60 -3.17 6.58 -18.02
N ASN A 61 -4.42 7.03 -18.11
CA ASN A 61 -5.05 7.38 -19.38
C ASN A 61 -4.36 8.59 -20.04
N ILE A 62 -4.10 9.66 -19.27
CA ILE A 62 -3.39 10.84 -19.76
C ILE A 62 -1.98 10.43 -20.24
N TYR A 63 -1.28 9.63 -19.44
CA TYR A 63 0.06 9.19 -19.79
C TYR A 63 0.08 8.29 -21.02
N ALA A 64 -0.88 7.38 -21.19
CA ALA A 64 -1.01 6.54 -22.38
C ALA A 64 -1.16 7.36 -23.67
N ILE A 65 -1.91 8.46 -23.63
CA ILE A 65 -2.04 9.39 -24.77
C ILE A 65 -0.68 10.03 -25.08
N ILE A 66 0.07 10.46 -24.06
CA ILE A 66 1.41 11.05 -24.23
C ILE A 66 2.37 10.04 -24.85
N VAL A 67 2.40 8.80 -24.35
CA VAL A 67 3.24 7.72 -24.89
C VAL A 67 2.89 7.45 -26.35
N ALA A 68 1.60 7.33 -26.67
CA ALA A 68 1.14 7.12 -28.05
C ALA A 68 1.58 8.26 -28.98
N ALA A 69 1.41 9.51 -28.55
CA ALA A 69 1.83 10.68 -29.32
C ALA A 69 3.35 10.69 -29.59
N ILE A 70 4.15 10.34 -28.58
CA ILE A 70 5.60 10.21 -28.72
C ILE A 70 5.94 9.11 -29.73
N LEU A 71 5.33 7.93 -29.62
CA LEU A 71 5.62 6.80 -30.50
C LEU A 71 5.22 7.07 -31.95
N VAL A 72 4.07 7.72 -32.18
CA VAL A 72 3.62 8.14 -33.52
C VAL A 72 4.61 9.15 -34.11
N PHE A 73 5.05 10.14 -33.31
CA PHE A 73 6.03 11.13 -33.77
C PHE A 73 7.37 10.48 -34.15
N LEU A 74 7.86 9.55 -33.32
CA LEU A 74 9.10 8.81 -33.61
C LEU A 74 8.96 7.93 -34.86
N GLY A 75 7.82 7.28 -35.05
CA GLY A 75 7.56 6.42 -36.21
C GLY A 75 7.40 7.18 -37.53
N GLY A 76 6.95 8.43 -37.48
CA GLY A 76 6.78 9.29 -38.67
C GLY A 76 8.07 9.96 -39.15
N LYS A 77 9.16 9.90 -38.39
CA LYS A 77 10.43 10.54 -38.72
C LYS A 77 11.33 9.60 -39.51
N GLY A 78 11.64 9.96 -40.75
CA GLY A 78 12.74 9.34 -41.50
C GLY A 78 14.07 9.83 -40.93
N PHE A 79 14.88 8.97 -40.33
CA PHE A 79 16.15 9.32 -39.67
C PHE A 79 17.29 9.75 -40.63
N SER A 80 16.94 10.31 -41.77
CA SER A 80 17.89 10.77 -42.80
C SER A 80 18.61 12.06 -42.44
N GLN A 81 18.06 12.91 -41.56
CA GLN A 81 18.67 14.17 -41.18
C GLN A 81 19.19 14.16 -39.73
N PRO A 82 20.36 14.76 -39.44
CA PRO A 82 20.90 14.86 -38.08
C PRO A 82 19.94 15.53 -37.07
N ALA A 83 19.12 16.48 -37.52
CA ALA A 83 18.14 17.18 -36.68
C ALA A 83 17.02 16.25 -36.18
N ASP A 84 16.61 15.28 -37.00
CA ASP A 84 15.59 14.30 -36.63
C ASP A 84 16.11 13.35 -35.55
N PHE A 85 17.39 12.99 -35.61
CA PHE A 85 18.05 12.18 -34.58
C PHE A 85 18.07 12.89 -33.22
N VAL A 86 18.47 14.17 -33.17
CA VAL A 86 18.51 14.94 -31.91
C VAL A 86 17.11 15.03 -31.30
N SER A 87 16.10 15.30 -32.14
CA SER A 87 14.71 15.37 -31.71
C SER A 87 14.22 14.03 -31.13
N ALA A 88 14.54 12.92 -31.80
CA ALA A 88 14.18 11.59 -31.34
C ALA A 88 14.85 11.20 -30.01
N PHE A 89 16.13 11.52 -29.85
CA PHE A 89 16.87 11.31 -28.62
C PHE A 89 16.27 12.12 -27.45
N LEU A 90 15.96 13.40 -27.67
CA LEU A 90 15.32 14.25 -26.66
C LEU A 90 13.93 13.73 -26.29
N LEU A 91 13.15 13.28 -27.28
CA LEU A 91 11.81 12.77 -27.04
C LEU A 91 11.83 11.42 -26.30
N ALA A 92 12.78 10.53 -26.61
CA ALA A 92 13.01 9.29 -25.86
C ALA A 92 13.44 9.57 -24.42
N SER A 93 14.35 10.53 -24.21
CA SER A 93 14.76 10.99 -22.87
C SER A 93 13.58 11.54 -22.08
N PHE A 94 12.76 12.39 -22.70
CA PHE A 94 11.54 12.93 -22.10
C PHE A 94 10.56 11.81 -21.74
N GLY A 95 10.32 10.86 -22.67
CA GLY A 95 9.46 9.71 -22.44
C GLY A 95 9.93 8.85 -21.26
N LEU A 96 11.25 8.64 -21.12
CA LEU A 96 11.84 7.92 -19.99
C LEU A 96 11.63 8.67 -18.67
N ILE A 97 11.95 9.96 -18.62
CA ILE A 97 11.77 10.79 -17.41
C ILE A 97 10.30 10.81 -17.01
N ALA A 98 9.39 11.04 -17.96
CA ALA A 98 7.96 11.03 -17.72
C ALA A 98 7.49 9.66 -17.22
N SER A 99 7.99 8.55 -17.80
CA SER A 99 7.69 7.19 -17.33
C SER A 99 8.07 7.00 -15.87
N LEU A 100 9.29 7.41 -15.49
CA LEU A 100 9.81 7.26 -14.13
C LEU A 100 9.00 8.11 -13.14
N VAL A 101 8.72 9.37 -13.47
CA VAL A 101 7.94 10.26 -12.61
C VAL A 101 6.52 9.72 -12.42
N THR A 102 5.84 9.32 -13.49
CA THR A 102 4.47 8.80 -13.37
C THR A 102 4.45 7.46 -12.65
N PHE A 103 5.46 6.60 -12.84
CA PHE A 103 5.58 5.35 -12.07
C PHE A 103 5.70 5.62 -10.56
N LEU A 104 6.54 6.58 -10.16
CA LEU A 104 6.66 7.00 -8.76
C LEU A 104 5.35 7.56 -8.20
N MET A 105 4.62 8.37 -8.99
CA MET A 105 3.29 8.86 -8.59
C MET A 105 2.31 7.71 -8.38
N ILE A 106 2.29 6.71 -9.27
CA ILE A 106 1.40 5.54 -9.15
C ILE A 106 1.75 4.68 -7.94
N ILE A 107 3.04 4.55 -7.62
CA ILE A 107 3.49 3.91 -6.37
C ILE A 107 2.96 4.70 -5.17
N ALA A 108 3.14 6.02 -5.15
CA ALA A 108 2.69 6.88 -4.05
C ALA A 108 1.17 6.80 -3.83
N VAL A 109 0.37 6.91 -4.90
CA VAL A 109 -1.09 6.78 -4.82
C VAL A 109 -1.52 5.37 -4.41
N SER A 110 -0.77 4.34 -4.83
CA SER A 110 -1.04 2.95 -4.41
C SER A 110 -0.73 2.72 -2.93
N LEU A 111 0.31 3.34 -2.39
CA LEU A 111 0.59 3.33 -0.96
C LEU A 111 -0.50 4.07 -0.18
N GLY A 112 -0.94 5.24 -0.65
CA GLY A 112 -2.06 5.97 -0.05
C GLY A 112 -3.34 5.13 0.01
N TYR A 113 -3.67 4.45 -1.10
CA TYR A 113 -4.79 3.49 -1.12
C TYR A 113 -4.65 2.38 -0.07
N ASP A 114 -3.47 1.74 0.01
CA ASP A 114 -3.25 0.65 0.96
C ASP A 114 -3.34 1.14 2.42
N HIS A 115 -2.86 2.35 2.72
CA HIS A 115 -3.03 3.00 4.02
C HIS A 115 -4.50 3.21 4.37
N TYR A 116 -5.28 3.83 3.48
CA TYR A 116 -6.71 4.03 3.73
C TYR A 116 -7.46 2.71 3.93
N ILE A 117 -7.13 1.67 3.16
CA ILE A 117 -7.74 0.34 3.35
C ILE A 117 -7.39 -0.27 4.72
N VAL A 118 -6.16 -0.06 5.21
CA VAL A 118 -5.77 -0.50 6.56
C VAL A 118 -6.57 0.25 7.62
N ASP A 119 -6.72 1.57 7.49
CA ASP A 119 -7.49 2.39 8.43
C ASP A 119 -8.98 1.99 8.44
N ILE A 120 -9.57 1.78 7.26
CA ILE A 120 -10.93 1.22 7.12
C ILE A 120 -11.04 -0.13 7.82
N THR A 121 -10.05 -1.00 7.65
CA THR A 121 -10.04 -2.33 8.30
C THR A 121 -9.98 -2.18 9.82
N MET A 122 -9.20 -1.24 10.33
CA MET A 122 -9.12 -0.95 11.76
C MET A 122 -10.46 -0.45 12.33
N ILE A 123 -11.13 0.47 11.64
CA ILE A 123 -12.45 0.98 12.05
C ILE A 123 -13.48 -0.14 12.09
N LEU A 124 -13.54 -0.98 11.06
CA LEU A 124 -14.46 -2.12 11.00
C LEU A 124 -14.18 -3.17 12.08
N TYR A 125 -12.90 -3.39 12.38
CA TYR A 125 -12.49 -4.30 13.45
C TYR A 125 -12.88 -3.75 14.83
N TYR A 126 -12.73 -2.45 15.06
CA TYR A 126 -13.18 -1.77 16.28
C TYR A 126 -14.70 -1.92 16.49
N TRP A 127 -15.49 -1.76 15.41
CA TRP A 127 -16.94 -1.93 15.41
C TRP A 127 -17.47 -3.37 15.47
N ASP A 128 -16.58 -4.37 15.47
CA ASP A 128 -16.97 -5.78 15.36
C ASP A 128 -17.81 -6.09 14.09
N LYS A 129 -17.56 -5.36 13.01
CA LYS A 129 -18.25 -5.50 11.70
C LYS A 129 -17.36 -6.12 10.63
N MET A 130 -16.37 -6.91 11.03
CA MET A 130 -15.42 -7.55 10.12
C MET A 130 -16.07 -8.56 9.16
N GLU A 131 -17.28 -9.06 9.46
CA GLU A 131 -18.03 -9.94 8.58
C GLU A 131 -18.39 -9.29 7.24
N PHE A 132 -18.71 -8.00 7.22
CA PHE A 132 -18.95 -7.24 5.99
C PHE A 132 -17.73 -7.26 5.06
N TYR A 133 -16.53 -7.34 5.64
CA TYR A 133 -15.26 -7.42 4.91
C TYR A 133 -14.76 -8.86 4.72
N ARG A 134 -15.56 -9.88 5.06
CA ARG A 134 -15.17 -11.29 4.89
C ARG A 134 -15.10 -11.66 3.42
N ARG A 135 -15.90 -10.99 2.58
CA ARG A 135 -15.97 -11.14 1.12
C ARG A 135 -15.99 -9.76 0.46
N PRO A 136 -14.89 -8.99 0.47
CA PRO A 136 -14.85 -7.81 -0.37
C PRO A 136 -15.00 -8.34 -1.79
N GLY A 137 -16.11 -8.03 -2.47
CA GLY A 137 -16.27 -8.34 -3.89
C GLY A 137 -14.98 -7.89 -4.56
N LYS A 138 -14.26 -8.81 -5.23
CA LYS A 138 -12.87 -8.59 -5.61
C LYS A 138 -12.79 -7.25 -6.34
N PRO A 139 -12.14 -6.21 -5.78
CA PRO A 139 -11.88 -5.02 -6.56
C PRO A 139 -11.07 -5.52 -7.76
N VAL A 140 -11.59 -5.24 -8.95
CA VAL A 140 -11.00 -5.68 -10.21
C VAL A 140 -9.50 -5.34 -10.15
N THR A 141 -8.66 -6.32 -10.46
CA THR A 141 -7.20 -6.31 -10.23
C THR A 141 -6.46 -5.35 -11.16
N PHE A 142 -6.88 -4.09 -11.24
CA PHE A 142 -6.29 -3.05 -12.07
C PHE A 142 -4.88 -2.66 -11.62
N ARG A 143 -4.53 -2.89 -10.35
CA ARG A 143 -3.21 -2.54 -9.81
C ARG A 143 -2.05 -3.19 -10.56
N LYS A 144 -2.18 -4.47 -10.94
CA LYS A 144 -1.15 -5.16 -11.73
C LYS A 144 -1.03 -4.60 -13.13
N VAL A 145 -2.16 -4.28 -13.75
CA VAL A 145 -2.23 -3.75 -15.12
C VAL A 145 -1.57 -2.37 -15.20
N HIS A 146 -1.95 -1.44 -14.32
CA HIS A 146 -1.33 -0.11 -14.27
C HIS A 146 0.18 -0.22 -14.05
N ARG A 147 0.60 -1.04 -13.08
CA ARG A 147 2.03 -1.27 -12.82
C ARG A 147 2.77 -1.75 -14.07
N TRP A 148 2.31 -2.84 -14.68
CA TRP A 148 2.96 -3.41 -15.86
C TRP A 148 3.03 -2.41 -17.01
N PHE A 149 2.00 -1.61 -17.21
CA PHE A 149 2.02 -0.56 -18.21
C PHE A 149 3.20 0.40 -18.01
N PHE A 150 3.43 0.91 -16.80
CA PHE A 150 4.56 1.80 -16.52
C PHE A 150 5.92 1.10 -16.60
N GLU A 151 6.03 -0.14 -16.12
CA GLU A 151 7.28 -0.92 -16.23
C GLU A 151 7.66 -1.15 -17.70
N ILE A 152 6.67 -1.46 -18.54
CA ILE A 152 6.83 -1.60 -20.00
C ILE A 152 7.25 -0.27 -20.62
N THR A 153 6.63 0.85 -20.28
CA THR A 153 7.00 2.16 -20.88
C THR A 153 8.39 2.60 -20.45
N ILE A 154 8.79 2.38 -19.19
CA ILE A 154 10.17 2.65 -18.74
C ILE A 154 11.15 1.80 -19.54
N ALA A 155 10.92 0.48 -19.64
CA ALA A 155 11.80 -0.42 -20.39
C ALA A 155 11.89 -0.04 -21.87
N LEU A 156 10.76 0.34 -22.47
CA LEU A 156 10.67 0.81 -23.85
C LEU A 156 11.51 2.07 -24.07
N PHE A 157 11.28 3.12 -23.28
CA PHE A 157 12.00 4.38 -23.46
C PHE A 157 13.47 4.30 -23.08
N ALA A 158 13.83 3.48 -22.08
CA ALA A 158 15.23 3.21 -21.76
C ALA A 158 15.94 2.50 -22.93
N THR A 159 15.28 1.51 -23.54
CA THR A 159 15.81 0.79 -24.71
C THR A 159 15.95 1.73 -25.91
N LEU A 160 14.93 2.56 -26.19
CA LEU A 160 15.00 3.58 -27.25
C LEU A 160 16.14 4.56 -27.01
N LEU A 161 16.33 5.00 -25.76
CA LEU A 161 17.42 5.92 -25.40
C LEU A 161 18.79 5.30 -25.68
N VAL A 162 19.01 4.05 -25.26
CA VAL A 162 20.26 3.30 -25.53
C VAL A 162 20.44 3.10 -27.03
N TYR A 163 19.38 2.75 -27.75
CA TYR A 163 19.40 2.60 -29.20
C TYR A 163 19.84 3.89 -29.90
N TYR A 164 19.23 5.04 -29.58
CA TYR A 164 19.65 6.30 -30.17
C TYR A 164 21.08 6.68 -29.76
N ALA A 165 21.45 6.54 -28.49
CA ALA A 165 22.82 6.78 -28.03
C ALA A 165 23.87 5.93 -28.79
N SER A 166 23.49 4.69 -29.17
CA SER A 166 24.37 3.78 -29.89
C SER A 166 24.74 4.26 -31.29
N GLN A 167 23.87 5.01 -31.96
CA GLN A 167 24.16 5.53 -33.31
C GLN A 167 25.30 6.55 -33.34
N LYS A 168 25.65 7.15 -32.19
CA LYS A 168 26.76 8.12 -32.09
C LYS A 168 27.99 7.55 -31.42
N THR A 169 27.90 6.38 -30.80
CA THR A 169 28.96 5.83 -29.95
C THR A 169 29.46 4.52 -30.54
N ALA A 170 30.70 4.51 -31.06
CA ALA A 170 31.30 3.33 -31.69
C ALA A 170 31.28 2.09 -30.79
N PHE A 171 31.46 2.27 -29.47
CA PHE A 171 31.40 1.19 -28.47
C PHE A 171 30.05 0.46 -28.44
N LEU A 172 28.96 1.12 -28.82
CA LEU A 172 27.61 0.57 -28.82
C LEU A 172 27.16 0.09 -30.20
N GLY A 173 28.05 0.01 -31.20
CA GLY A 173 27.73 -0.35 -32.59
C GLY A 173 26.93 -1.65 -32.73
N VAL A 174 27.15 -2.60 -31.82
CA VAL A 174 26.43 -3.89 -31.72
C VAL A 174 24.90 -3.73 -31.65
N PHE A 175 24.39 -2.62 -31.09
CA PHE A 175 22.95 -2.32 -31.02
C PHE A 175 22.34 -2.01 -32.39
N ASN A 176 23.13 -1.49 -33.33
CA ASN A 176 22.68 -1.17 -34.68
C ASN A 176 22.82 -2.36 -35.62
N GLU A 177 23.84 -3.18 -35.42
CA GLU A 177 24.13 -4.34 -36.26
C GLU A 177 23.12 -5.48 -36.07
N HIS A 178 22.60 -5.64 -34.84
CA HIS A 178 21.71 -6.75 -34.49
C HIS A 178 20.38 -6.27 -33.91
N TRP A 179 19.30 -6.43 -34.68
CA TRP A 179 17.94 -6.08 -34.25
C TRP A 179 17.50 -6.79 -32.95
N GLY A 180 18.09 -7.95 -32.63
CA GLY A 180 17.81 -8.69 -31.41
C GLY A 180 18.38 -8.04 -30.14
N VAL A 181 19.39 -7.17 -30.25
CA VAL A 181 20.06 -6.55 -29.08
C VAL A 181 19.16 -5.54 -28.37
N PRO A 182 18.44 -4.62 -29.06
CA PRO A 182 17.40 -3.81 -28.42
C PRO A 182 16.31 -4.65 -27.74
N VAL A 183 15.85 -5.73 -28.37
CA VAL A 183 14.82 -6.62 -27.78
C VAL A 183 15.33 -7.27 -26.50
N LEU A 184 16.55 -7.80 -26.50
CA LEU A 184 17.18 -8.37 -25.32
C LEU A 184 17.34 -7.32 -24.21
N THR A 185 17.77 -6.11 -24.58
CA THR A 185 17.94 -4.99 -23.64
C THR A 185 16.63 -4.60 -22.98
N PHE A 186 15.53 -4.56 -23.74
CA PHE A 186 14.19 -4.32 -23.22
C PHE A 186 13.82 -5.34 -22.14
N PHE A 187 14.00 -6.64 -22.41
CA PHE A 187 13.69 -7.68 -21.43
C PHE A 187 14.58 -7.61 -20.19
N ILE A 188 15.87 -7.33 -20.36
CA ILE A 188 16.80 -7.14 -19.23
C ILE A 188 16.34 -5.98 -18.34
N VAL A 189 16.05 -4.82 -18.94
CA VAL A 189 15.58 -3.64 -18.19
C VAL A 189 14.24 -3.93 -17.50
N PHE A 190 13.31 -4.57 -18.19
CA PHE A 190 12.02 -4.95 -17.62
C PHE A 190 12.17 -5.89 -16.42
N VAL A 191 13.00 -6.93 -16.52
CA VAL A 191 13.26 -7.86 -15.40
C VAL A 191 13.90 -7.13 -14.23
N ILE A 192 14.86 -6.23 -14.47
CA ILE A 192 15.49 -5.43 -13.41
C ILE A 192 14.41 -4.60 -12.68
N ILE A 193 13.51 -3.94 -13.41
CA ILE A 193 12.46 -3.11 -12.83
C ILE A 193 11.47 -3.96 -12.02
N GLU A 194 10.97 -5.08 -12.56
CA GLU A 194 10.03 -5.96 -11.84
C GLU A 194 10.70 -6.54 -10.59
N VAL A 195 11.99 -6.92 -10.63
CA VAL A 195 12.72 -7.39 -9.44
C VAL A 195 12.82 -6.28 -8.39
N LEU A 196 13.23 -5.07 -8.78
CA LEU A 196 13.33 -3.93 -7.86
C LEU A 196 11.96 -3.60 -7.24
N TYR A 197 10.91 -3.62 -8.06
CA TYR A 197 9.54 -3.41 -7.59
C TYR A 197 9.12 -4.51 -6.62
N GLN A 198 9.26 -5.78 -6.99
CA GLN A 198 8.85 -6.91 -6.15
C GLN A 198 9.55 -6.86 -4.79
N CYS A 199 10.87 -6.67 -4.75
CA CYS A 199 11.61 -6.61 -3.49
C CYS A 199 11.08 -5.52 -2.54
N ARG A 200 10.82 -4.32 -3.05
CA ARG A 200 10.32 -3.20 -2.22
C ARG A 200 8.85 -3.36 -1.87
N TRP A 201 8.04 -3.71 -2.87
CA TRP A 201 6.60 -3.73 -2.79
C TRP A 201 6.08 -4.93 -1.99
N GLU A 202 6.67 -6.10 -2.16
CA GLU A 202 6.29 -7.32 -1.46
C GLU A 202 6.44 -7.15 0.05
N LYS A 203 7.51 -6.48 0.51
CA LYS A 203 7.73 -6.22 1.93
C LYS A 203 6.58 -5.42 2.55
N TYR A 204 6.21 -4.30 1.94
CA TYR A 204 5.12 -3.44 2.41
C TYR A 204 3.76 -4.13 2.31
N SER A 205 3.45 -4.70 1.14
CA SER A 205 2.16 -5.33 0.88
C SER A 205 1.95 -6.58 1.75
N SER A 206 3.01 -7.34 2.02
CA SER A 206 2.97 -8.51 2.90
C SER A 206 2.70 -8.09 4.35
N GLN A 207 3.34 -7.03 4.85
CA GLN A 207 3.07 -6.50 6.18
C GLN A 207 1.60 -6.07 6.33
N CYS A 208 1.08 -5.26 5.41
CA CYS A 208 -0.32 -4.84 5.43
C CYS A 208 -1.28 -6.04 5.35
N ALA A 209 -0.97 -7.03 4.51
CA ALA A 209 -1.80 -8.24 4.38
C ALA A 209 -1.78 -9.10 5.65
N ARG A 210 -0.61 -9.27 6.29
CA ARG A 210 -0.47 -10.00 7.55
C ARG A 210 -1.17 -9.27 8.69
N PHE A 211 -1.03 -7.96 8.79
CA PHE A 211 -1.74 -7.14 9.76
C PHE A 211 -3.26 -7.31 9.63
N LYS A 212 -3.81 -7.16 8.41
CA LYS A 212 -5.24 -7.39 8.16
C LYS A 212 -5.69 -8.81 8.51
N LYS A 213 -4.86 -9.83 8.23
CA LYS A 213 -5.12 -11.22 8.65
C LYS A 213 -5.13 -11.35 10.18
N ALA A 214 -4.17 -10.75 10.89
CA ALA A 214 -4.11 -10.77 12.35
C ALA A 214 -5.41 -10.22 12.95
N LEU A 215 -5.86 -9.05 12.48
CA LEU A 215 -7.14 -8.46 12.94
C LEU A 215 -8.34 -9.34 12.59
N ARG A 216 -8.36 -9.92 11.39
CA ARG A 216 -9.47 -10.77 10.93
C ARG A 216 -9.62 -12.07 11.71
N TYR A 217 -8.52 -12.63 12.20
CA TYR A 217 -8.50 -13.90 12.92
C TYR A 217 -8.36 -13.74 14.45
N ASP A 218 -8.47 -12.52 14.97
CA ASP A 218 -8.51 -12.27 16.41
C ASP A 218 -9.93 -12.51 16.97
N PHE A 219 -10.34 -13.78 16.98
CA PHE A 219 -11.69 -14.20 17.42
C PHE A 219 -12.01 -13.80 18.86
N ASP A 220 -11.00 -13.72 19.73
CA ASP A 220 -11.16 -13.33 21.14
C ASP A 220 -11.37 -11.81 21.31
N GLY A 221 -11.17 -11.04 20.23
CA GLY A 221 -11.19 -9.58 20.23
C GLY A 221 -10.16 -8.98 21.19
N LYS A 222 -9.00 -9.61 21.37
CA LYS A 222 -7.95 -9.16 22.31
C LYS A 222 -7.52 -7.73 22.00
N TYR A 223 -7.23 -7.43 20.73
CA TYR A 223 -6.75 -6.09 20.35
C TYR A 223 -7.84 -5.04 20.51
N ARG A 224 -9.11 -5.40 20.28
CA ARG A 224 -10.28 -4.55 20.52
C ARG A 224 -10.49 -4.26 22.00
N LYS A 225 -10.47 -5.29 22.85
CA LYS A 225 -10.62 -5.15 24.31
C LYS A 225 -9.50 -4.29 24.93
N GLU A 226 -8.29 -4.40 24.38
CA GLU A 226 -7.12 -3.63 24.81
C GLU A 226 -6.80 -2.45 23.86
N TRP A 227 -7.79 -1.85 23.19
CA TRP A 227 -7.55 -0.87 22.11
C TRP A 227 -6.59 0.25 22.51
N SER A 228 -6.77 0.83 23.70
CA SER A 228 -5.94 1.91 24.22
C SER A 228 -4.49 1.50 24.53
N LYS A 229 -4.19 0.21 24.68
CA LYS A 229 -2.83 -0.32 24.86
C LYS A 229 -2.12 -0.50 23.52
N TRP A 230 -2.84 -0.99 22.52
CA TRP A 230 -2.29 -1.31 21.20
C TRP A 230 -2.24 -0.11 20.25
N PHE A 231 -3.24 0.76 20.30
CA PHE A 231 -3.45 1.85 19.34
C PHE A 231 -3.46 3.24 20.00
N LYS A 232 -2.77 3.37 21.14
CA LYS A 232 -2.79 4.55 22.01
C LYS A 232 -2.58 5.85 21.25
N ASP A 233 -3.38 6.86 21.59
CA ASP A 233 -3.43 8.15 20.90
C ASP A 233 -2.04 8.84 20.88
N PRO A 234 -1.50 9.20 19.70
CA PRO A 234 -0.25 9.96 19.55
C PRO A 234 -0.23 11.28 20.34
N ARG A 235 -1.39 11.79 20.78
CA ARG A 235 -1.52 13.04 21.55
C ARG A 235 -0.97 12.96 22.99
N CYS A 236 -0.59 11.79 23.50
CA CYS A 236 -0.06 11.63 24.86
C CYS A 236 1.45 11.93 25.04
N GLY A 237 2.06 12.82 24.23
CA GLY A 237 3.36 13.46 24.49
C GLY A 237 4.61 12.56 24.57
N LYS A 238 4.47 11.24 24.51
CA LYS A 238 5.56 10.26 24.37
C LYS A 238 5.73 9.93 22.88
N LYS A 239 6.97 9.62 22.47
CA LYS A 239 7.39 9.26 21.10
C LYS A 239 6.21 8.70 20.28
N THR A 240 5.84 9.41 19.21
CA THR A 240 4.83 8.97 18.24
C THR A 240 5.22 7.60 17.71
N ILE A 241 4.53 6.55 18.19
CA ILE A 241 4.67 5.20 17.64
C ILE A 241 4.17 5.29 16.21
N THR A 242 4.98 4.88 15.24
CA THR A 242 4.55 4.93 13.84
C THR A 242 3.50 3.86 13.57
N ALA A 243 2.64 4.06 12.57
CA ALA A 243 1.68 3.04 12.16
C ALA A 243 2.38 1.71 11.83
N GLU A 244 3.58 1.77 11.25
CA GLU A 244 4.41 0.60 10.96
C GLU A 244 4.84 -0.17 12.22
N GLU A 245 5.23 0.55 13.28
CA GLU A 245 5.59 -0.08 14.56
C GLU A 245 4.38 -0.78 15.21
N ILE A 246 3.20 -0.17 15.13
CA ILE A 246 1.95 -0.79 15.62
C ILE A 246 1.66 -2.07 14.82
N GLN A 247 1.69 -1.99 13.49
CA GLN A 247 1.46 -3.15 12.63
C GLN A 247 2.44 -4.27 12.93
N LYS A 248 3.73 -3.95 13.10
CA LYS A 248 4.77 -4.91 13.44
C LYS A 248 4.48 -5.62 14.76
N LYS A 249 4.16 -4.88 15.83
CA LYS A 249 3.84 -5.45 17.15
C LYS A 249 2.63 -6.36 17.12
N VAL A 250 1.56 -5.95 16.42
CA VAL A 250 0.35 -6.77 16.29
C VAL A 250 0.64 -8.05 15.51
N ILE A 251 1.46 -7.98 14.45
CA ILE A 251 1.88 -9.16 13.69
C ILE A 251 2.73 -10.10 14.56
N GLU A 252 3.67 -9.57 15.34
CA GLU A 252 4.51 -10.36 16.25
C GLU A 252 3.67 -11.10 17.30
N ASP A 253 2.77 -10.41 18.00
CA ASP A 253 1.84 -11.03 18.97
C ASP A 253 0.94 -12.09 18.32
N ALA A 254 0.45 -11.83 17.11
CA ALA A 254 -0.37 -12.80 16.36
C ALA A 254 0.44 -14.05 15.95
N VAL A 255 1.73 -13.93 15.68
CA VAL A 255 2.62 -15.08 15.43
C VAL A 255 2.86 -15.86 16.72
N GLU A 256 3.14 -15.19 17.84
CA GLU A 256 3.33 -15.83 19.14
C GLU A 256 2.10 -16.61 19.60
N ARG A 257 0.89 -16.12 19.29
CA ARG A 257 -0.38 -16.80 19.56
C ARG A 257 -0.72 -17.91 18.56
N GLY A 258 0.08 -18.13 17.53
CA GLY A 258 -0.20 -19.11 16.47
C GLY A 258 -1.34 -18.74 15.52
N ILE A 259 -1.80 -17.47 15.53
CA ILE A 259 -2.81 -16.97 14.59
C ILE A 259 -2.21 -16.81 13.19
N LEU A 260 -0.97 -16.35 13.13
CA LEU A 260 -0.20 -16.23 11.90
C LEU A 260 0.97 -17.21 11.92
N LEU A 261 1.25 -17.81 10.76
CA LEU A 261 2.52 -18.51 10.57
C LEU A 261 3.69 -17.51 10.62
N PRO A 262 4.85 -17.93 11.15
CA PRO A 262 6.06 -17.14 11.06
C PRO A 262 6.38 -16.83 9.60
N ARG A 263 7.03 -15.69 9.36
CA ARG A 263 7.39 -15.29 8.00
C ARG A 263 8.34 -16.37 7.46
N GLU A 264 7.97 -17.01 6.35
CA GLU A 264 8.95 -17.79 5.58
C GLU A 264 10.14 -16.88 5.26
N LYS A 265 11.36 -17.43 5.38
CA LYS A 265 12.60 -16.66 5.24
C LYS A 265 12.50 -15.78 3.99
N GLU A 266 12.77 -14.49 4.18
CA GLU A 266 12.73 -13.52 3.08
C GLU A 266 13.59 -14.02 1.92
N CYS A 267 13.14 -13.75 0.69
CA CYS A 267 13.90 -14.10 -0.51
C CYS A 267 15.35 -13.61 -0.34
N CYS A 268 16.34 -14.51 -0.46
CA CYS A 268 17.75 -14.16 -0.30
C CYS A 268 18.19 -13.00 -1.21
N LEU A 269 17.49 -12.80 -2.33
CA LEU A 269 17.72 -11.70 -3.26
C LEU A 269 17.38 -10.34 -2.62
N CYS A 270 16.28 -10.24 -1.87
CA CYS A 270 15.87 -9.00 -1.20
C CYS A 270 16.93 -8.54 -0.19
N GLY A 271 17.46 -9.47 0.62
CA GLY A 271 18.49 -9.13 1.62
C GLY A 271 19.80 -8.64 1.01
N LYS A 272 20.16 -9.09 -0.21
CA LYS A 272 21.35 -8.57 -0.92
C LYS A 272 21.11 -7.19 -1.55
N LEU A 273 19.87 -6.91 -1.95
CA LEU A 273 19.48 -5.64 -2.56
C LEU A 273 19.17 -4.53 -1.55
N ASP A 274 19.02 -4.87 -0.26
CA ASP A 274 18.73 -3.91 0.82
C ASP A 274 19.72 -2.72 0.86
N TRP A 275 21.01 -2.94 0.57
CA TRP A 275 21.99 -1.85 0.51
C TRP A 275 21.74 -0.88 -0.66
N ILE A 276 21.30 -1.40 -1.82
CA ILE A 276 20.94 -0.57 -2.98
C ILE A 276 19.69 0.25 -2.64
N PHE A 277 18.68 -0.37 -2.03
CA PHE A 277 17.48 0.33 -1.61
C PHE A 277 17.76 1.40 -0.57
N TRP A 278 18.66 1.13 0.38
CA TRP A 278 19.12 2.14 1.34
C TRP A 278 19.77 3.34 0.65
N GLY A 279 20.57 3.12 -0.39
CA GLY A 279 21.12 4.18 -1.22
C GLY A 279 20.04 5.00 -1.94
N ILE A 280 19.02 4.34 -2.50
CA ILE A 280 17.87 5.01 -3.14
C ILE A 280 17.08 5.84 -2.12
N ASP A 281 16.85 5.30 -0.92
CA ASP A 281 16.12 5.99 0.15
C ASP A 281 16.89 7.23 0.64
N LEU A 282 18.23 7.16 0.71
CA LEU A 282 19.07 8.31 1.01
C LEU A 282 18.96 9.40 -0.07
N ILE A 283 18.97 9.01 -1.34
CA ILE A 283 18.78 9.93 -2.47
C ILE A 283 17.39 10.56 -2.39
N TYR A 284 16.35 9.75 -2.18
CA TYR A 284 14.98 10.21 -2.05
C TYR A 284 14.82 11.20 -0.89
N ASP A 285 15.37 10.87 0.29
CA ASP A 285 15.30 11.74 1.46
C ASP A 285 16.09 13.05 1.25
N ALA A 286 17.20 13.01 0.50
CA ALA A 286 17.92 14.21 0.09
C ALA A 286 17.07 15.08 -0.86
N PHE A 287 16.45 14.49 -1.89
CA PHE A 287 15.55 15.20 -2.81
C PHE A 287 14.33 15.79 -2.07
N TYR A 288 13.70 14.99 -1.21
CA TYR A 288 12.56 15.43 -0.41
C TYR A 288 12.92 16.63 0.48
N ARG A 289 14.11 16.63 1.09
CA ARG A 289 14.61 17.77 1.87
C ARG A 289 14.84 19.02 1.02
N ILE A 290 15.36 18.86 -0.20
CA ILE A 290 15.57 19.97 -1.13
C ILE A 290 14.23 20.60 -1.51
N ILE A 291 13.24 19.78 -1.87
CA ILE A 291 11.92 20.26 -2.32
C ILE A 291 11.12 20.86 -1.16
N CYS A 292 11.12 20.22 0.01
CA CYS A 292 10.27 20.63 1.14
C CYS A 292 10.91 21.69 2.05
N CYS A 293 12.11 22.19 1.73
CA CYS A 293 12.86 23.18 2.53
C CYS A 293 12.90 22.87 4.04
N LYS A 294 12.82 21.60 4.45
CA LYS A 294 12.80 21.25 5.88
C LYS A 294 14.23 21.34 6.43
N PRO A 295 14.53 22.28 7.36
CA PRO A 295 15.85 22.35 7.97
C PRO A 295 16.12 21.07 8.75
N ARG A 296 17.35 20.55 8.65
CA ARG A 296 17.82 19.38 9.40
C ARG A 296 17.53 19.63 10.87
N LYS A 297 16.56 18.91 11.46
CA LYS A 297 16.42 18.86 12.92
C LYS A 297 17.78 18.37 13.41
N LYS A 298 18.55 19.23 14.07
CA LYS A 298 19.80 18.84 14.72
C LYS A 298 19.42 17.78 15.75
N GLU A 299 19.58 16.54 15.36
CA GLU A 299 19.50 15.41 16.27
C GLU A 299 20.55 15.70 17.33
N LYS A 300 20.11 16.06 18.55
CA LYS A 300 21.00 16.31 19.67
C LYS A 300 21.79 15.02 19.84
N SER A 301 23.02 15.02 19.35
CA SER A 301 23.99 13.96 19.58
C SER A 301 24.00 13.71 21.08
N ARG A 302 23.44 12.58 21.51
CA ARG A 302 23.67 12.06 22.85
C ARG A 302 25.17 11.92 22.96
N LYS A 303 25.80 12.81 23.72
CA LYS A 303 27.15 12.57 24.22
C LYS A 303 27.05 11.28 25.04
N LEU A 304 27.78 10.25 24.58
CA LEU A 304 28.17 9.10 25.40
C LEU A 304 28.94 9.60 26.61
#